data_AF-A0A914RM05-F1
#
_entry.id   AF-A0A914RM05-F1
#
_cell.length_a   1.000
_cell.length_b   1.000
_cell.length_c   1.000
_cell.angle_alpha   90.00
_cell.angle_beta   90.00
_cell.angle_gamma   90.00
#
_symmetry.space_group_name_H-M   'P 1'
#
loop_
_entity.id
_entity.type
_entity.pdbx_description
1 polymer ?
#
loop_
_entity_poly.entity_id
_entity_poly.type
_entity_poly.pdbx_seq_one_letter_code
_entity_poly.pdbx_strand_id
1 'polypeptide(L)'
;MHNRTVHIYSLHLDYRSYGPYAANNKLVSYATQIMAGERNIDGDGRFENMREFILDDDFRKALKRSDEEPLLVCGDFNAPSHLDWTQETKSV
;
A
#
# COMPACT_ATOMS: atom_id res chain seq x y z
N MET A 1 34.46 7.21 15.38
CA MET A 1 32.98 7.28 15.45
C MET A 1 32.44 6.46 14.29
N HIS A 2 31.55 5.48 14.53
CA HIS A 2 30.92 4.73 13.44
C HIS A 2 29.71 5.52 12.95
N ASN A 3 29.71 5.93 11.68
CA ASN A 3 28.56 6.59 11.08
C ASN A 3 27.51 5.51 10.77
N ARG A 4 26.30 5.64 11.31
CA ARG A 4 25.19 4.71 11.04
C ARG A 4 24.09 5.47 10.33
N THR A 5 23.58 4.89 9.26
CA THR A 5 22.50 5.43 8.44
C THR A 5 21.22 4.64 8.69
N VAL A 6 20.09 5.33 8.74
CA VAL A 6 18.75 4.74 8.74
C VAL A 6 17.92 5.48 7.71
N HIS A 7 17.16 4.74 6.91
CA HIS A 7 16.24 5.28 5.90
C HIS A 7 14.82 5.22 6.42
N ILE A 8 14.09 6.34 6.36
CA ILE A 8 12.70 6.43 6.81
C ILE A 8 11.88 7.07 5.69
N TYR A 9 10.91 6.34 5.19
CA TYR A 9 9.94 6.80 4.20
C TYR A 9 8.56 6.86 4.84
N SER A 10 7.88 8.00 4.70
CA SER A 10 6.50 8.19 5.15
C SER A 10 5.60 8.39 3.94
N LEU A 11 4.59 7.55 3.78
CA LEU A 11 3.66 7.58 2.66
C LEU A 11 2.26 8.02 3.11
N HIS A 12 1.53 8.66 2.20
CA HIS A 12 0.09 8.83 2.29
C HIS A 12 -0.49 8.56 0.90
N LEU A 13 -1.03 7.36 0.70
CA LEU A 13 -1.50 6.91 -0.61
C LEU A 13 -2.95 7.33 -0.84
N ASP A 14 -3.38 7.40 -2.11
CA ASP A 14 -4.74 7.82 -2.46
C ASP A 14 -5.83 7.03 -1.72
N TYR A 15 -6.83 7.76 -1.23
CA TYR A 15 -7.91 7.28 -0.38
C TYR A 15 -9.25 7.10 -1.12
N ARG A 16 -9.35 7.53 -2.38
CA ARG A 16 -10.63 7.68 -3.07
C ARG A 16 -11.16 6.35 -3.58
N SER A 17 -10.28 5.57 -4.20
CA SER A 17 -10.61 4.25 -4.74
C SER A 17 -10.41 3.18 -3.67
N TYR A 18 -11.51 2.51 -3.29
CA TYR A 18 -11.50 1.41 -2.30
C TYR A 18 -12.42 0.27 -2.75
N GLY A 19 -11.82 -0.68 -3.46
CA GLY A 19 -12.47 -1.88 -3.99
C GLY A 19 -13.22 -2.73 -2.95
N PRO A 20 -12.76 -2.89 -1.69
CA PRO A 20 -13.47 -3.66 -0.68
C PRO A 20 -14.89 -3.15 -0.36
N TYR A 21 -15.18 -1.86 -0.55
CA TYR A 21 -16.56 -1.38 -0.40
C TYR A 21 -17.51 -1.98 -1.44
N ALA A 22 -17.03 -2.25 -2.65
CA ALA A 22 -17.85 -2.89 -3.68
C ALA A 22 -18.18 -4.34 -3.29
N ALA A 23 -17.26 -5.04 -2.63
CA ALA A 23 -17.51 -6.37 -2.05
C ALA A 23 -18.52 -6.29 -0.89
N ASN A 24 -18.35 -5.32 0.01
CA ASN A 24 -19.22 -5.14 1.17
C ASN A 24 -20.67 -4.83 0.76
N ASN A 25 -20.85 -3.96 -0.24
CA ASN A 25 -22.16 -3.58 -0.76
C ASN A 25 -22.76 -4.66 -1.69
N LYS A 26 -22.13 -5.83 -1.82
CA LYS A 26 -22.56 -6.96 -2.67
C LYS A 26 -22.72 -6.59 -4.15
N LEU A 27 -22.00 -5.56 -4.61
CA LEU A 27 -22.01 -5.14 -6.02
C LEU A 27 -21.08 -6.01 -6.87
N VAL A 28 -20.05 -6.60 -6.26
CA VAL A 28 -19.10 -7.50 -6.92
C VAL A 28 -18.77 -8.68 -6.02
N SER A 29 -18.52 -9.84 -6.63
CA SER A 29 -18.17 -11.09 -5.92
C SER A 29 -16.81 -11.67 -6.34
N TYR A 30 -16.21 -11.14 -7.41
CA TYR A 30 -14.96 -11.65 -7.96
C TYR A 30 -13.77 -10.77 -7.60
N ALA A 31 -12.67 -11.38 -7.17
CA ALA A 31 -11.44 -10.68 -6.80
C ALA A 31 -10.94 -9.72 -7.90
N THR A 32 -11.08 -10.11 -9.17
CA THR A 32 -10.70 -9.28 -10.33
C THR A 32 -11.46 -7.96 -10.39
N GLN A 33 -12.74 -7.95 -10.02
CA GLN A 33 -13.56 -6.73 -9.99
C GLN A 33 -13.21 -5.87 -8.78
N ILE A 34 -12.94 -6.48 -7.62
CA ILE A 34 -12.47 -5.77 -6.43
C ILE A 34 -11.13 -5.08 -6.72
N MET A 35 -10.19 -5.79 -7.33
CA MET A 35 -8.90 -5.25 -7.74
C MET A 35 -9.01 -4.15 -8.81
N ALA A 36 -10.01 -4.24 -9.70
CA ALA A 36 -10.25 -3.16 -10.66
C ALA A 36 -10.67 -1.86 -9.94
N GLY A 37 -11.42 -1.97 -8.85
CA GLY A 37 -11.80 -0.84 -7.99
C GLY A 37 -10.66 -0.24 -7.16
N GLU A 38 -9.49 -0.88 -7.12
CA GLU A 38 -8.28 -0.34 -6.49
C GLU A 38 -7.46 0.55 -7.44
N ARG A 39 -7.80 0.55 -8.73
CA ARG A 39 -7.19 1.41 -9.75
C ARG A 39 -8.07 2.63 -9.99
N ASN A 40 -7.48 3.82 -9.97
CA ASN A 40 -8.21 5.02 -10.40
C ASN A 40 -8.26 5.06 -11.95
N ILE A 41 -9.39 5.49 -12.51
CA ILE A 41 -9.57 5.73 -13.95
C ILE A 41 -8.55 6.76 -14.46
N ASP A 42 -8.17 7.71 -13.62
CA ASP A 42 -7.23 8.78 -13.97
C ASP A 42 -5.75 8.33 -13.88
N GLY A 43 -5.49 7.11 -13.41
CA GLY A 43 -4.13 6.54 -13.34
C GLY A 43 -3.25 7.13 -12.23
N ASP A 44 -3.83 7.81 -11.25
CA ASP A 44 -3.16 8.42 -10.09
C ASP A 44 -3.56 7.76 -8.76
N GLY A 45 -4.17 6.58 -8.83
CA GLY A 45 -4.67 5.86 -7.67
C GLY A 45 -3.55 5.26 -6.80
N ARG A 46 -3.97 4.67 -5.69
CA ARG A 46 -3.09 4.06 -4.68
C ARG A 46 -2.15 3.00 -5.25
N PHE A 47 -2.60 2.21 -6.22
CA PHE A 47 -1.75 1.26 -6.93
C PHE A 47 -0.62 1.97 -7.67
N GLU A 48 -0.94 3.04 -8.39
CA GLU A 48 0.04 3.83 -9.13
C GLU A 48 0.99 4.60 -8.21
N ASN A 49 0.51 5.17 -7.10
CA ASN A 49 1.35 5.82 -6.10
C ASN A 49 2.38 4.84 -5.50
N MET A 50 1.95 3.63 -5.11
CA MET A 50 2.87 2.61 -4.60
C MET A 50 3.84 2.15 -5.69
N ARG A 51 3.37 1.99 -6.93
CA ARG A 51 4.22 1.62 -8.06
C ARG A 51 5.30 2.67 -8.33
N GLU A 52 4.96 3.95 -8.28
CA GLU A 52 5.93 5.04 -8.41
C GLU A 52 6.97 4.99 -7.29
N PHE A 53 6.54 4.85 -6.04
CA PHE A 53 7.42 4.74 -4.89
C PHE A 53 8.41 3.57 -4.98
N ILE A 54 7.96 2.35 -5.34
CA ILE A 54 8.87 1.20 -5.45
C ILE A 54 9.82 1.29 -6.65
N LEU A 55 9.50 2.13 -7.63
CA LEU A 55 10.34 2.38 -8.81
C LEU A 55 11.30 3.54 -8.61
N ASP A 56 11.12 4.36 -7.57
CA ASP A 56 12.01 5.45 -7.19
C ASP A 56 13.46 4.98 -7.00
N ASP A 57 14.40 5.72 -7.57
CA ASP A 57 15.80 5.33 -7.59
C ASP A 57 16.45 5.40 -6.20
N ASP A 58 16.04 6.34 -5.36
CA ASP A 58 16.61 6.52 -4.02
C ASP A 58 16.08 5.47 -3.05
N PHE A 59 14.78 5.16 -3.12
CA PHE A 59 14.20 4.02 -2.43
C PHE A 59 14.91 2.72 -2.83
N ARG A 60 15.11 2.49 -4.13
CA ARG A 60 15.81 1.28 -4.62
C ARG A 60 17.27 1.21 -4.18
N LYS A 61 17.98 2.33 -4.11
CA LYS A 61 19.34 2.37 -3.55
C LYS A 61 19.33 2.03 -2.07
N ALA A 62 18.40 2.58 -1.30
CA ALA A 62 18.27 2.31 0.13
C ALA A 62 17.87 0.84 0.38
N LEU A 63 16.95 0.29 -0.40
CA LEU A 63 16.52 -1.11 -0.33
C LEU A 63 17.68 -2.08 -0.57
N LYS A 64 18.58 -1.80 -1.53
CA LYS A 64 19.79 -2.62 -1.79
C LYS A 64 20.77 -2.66 -0.62
N ARG A 65 20.70 -1.69 0.31
CA ARG A 65 21.56 -1.61 1.49
C ARG A 65 20.84 -2.00 2.78
N SER A 66 19.60 -2.48 2.69
CA SER A 66 18.74 -2.73 3.85
C SER A 66 19.26 -3.78 4.83
N ASP A 67 20.18 -4.65 4.40
CA ASP A 67 20.90 -5.60 5.26
C ASP A 67 21.88 -4.91 6.23
N GLU A 68 22.32 -3.70 5.93
CA GLU A 68 23.32 -2.94 6.71
C GLU A 68 22.76 -1.60 7.26
N GLU A 69 21.93 -0.92 6.46
CA GLU A 69 21.29 0.35 6.77
C GLU A 69 19.78 0.13 6.93
N PRO A 70 19.22 0.13 8.16
CA PRO A 70 17.81 -0.14 8.37
C PRO A 70 16.91 0.77 7.55
N LEU A 71 15.88 0.18 6.94
CA LEU A 71 14.91 0.87 6.11
C LEU A 71 13.51 0.65 6.68
N LEU A 72 12.81 1.76 6.95
CA LEU A 72 11.43 1.76 7.42
C LEU A 72 10.56 2.46 6.38
N VAL A 73 9.47 1.79 6.00
CA VAL A 73 8.40 2.40 5.20
C VAL A 73 7.15 2.40 6.07
N CYS A 74 6.65 3.58 6.36
CA CYS A 74 5.52 3.78 7.26
C CYS A 74 4.55 4.78 6.65
N GLY A 75 3.41 4.97 7.32
CA GLY A 75 2.42 5.98 6.96
C GLY A 75 1.04 5.39 6.77
N ASP A 76 0.16 6.16 6.15
CA ASP A 76 -1.20 5.74 5.83
C ASP A 76 -1.22 5.22 4.39
N PHE A 77 -1.30 3.91 4.25
CA PHE A 77 -1.27 3.29 2.95
C PHE A 77 -2.61 3.30 2.23
N ASN A 78 -3.74 3.85 2.76
CA ASN A 78 -5.00 3.70 2.02
C ASN A 78 -5.61 2.30 1.99
N ALA A 79 -4.88 1.29 2.47
CA ALA A 79 -4.98 -0.06 1.93
C ALA A 79 -5.77 -1.00 2.81
N PRO A 80 -6.64 -1.84 2.21
CA PRO A 80 -7.30 -2.88 2.97
C PRO A 80 -6.28 -3.84 3.55
N SER A 81 -6.46 -4.16 4.82
CA SER A 81 -5.75 -5.24 5.44
C SER A 81 -6.43 -6.55 5.10
N HIS A 82 -5.62 -7.58 4.82
CA HIS A 82 -6.10 -8.96 4.80
C HIS A 82 -6.66 -9.40 6.17
N LEU A 83 -6.36 -8.65 7.25
CA LEU A 83 -6.90 -8.86 8.58
C LEU A 83 -8.24 -8.17 8.82
N ASP A 84 -8.70 -7.31 7.90
CA ASP A 84 -9.97 -6.60 8.10
C ASP A 84 -11.17 -7.58 8.00
N TRP A 85 -11.01 -8.73 7.33
CA TRP A 85 -12.09 -9.66 6.96
C TRP A 85 -11.79 -11.08 7.46
N THR A 86 -11.50 -11.24 8.74
CA THR A 86 -11.33 -12.55 9.38
C THR A 86 -12.58 -12.99 10.14
N GLN A 87 -12.61 -14.21 10.67
CA GLN A 87 -13.73 -14.64 11.52
C GLN A 87 -13.80 -13.80 12.80
N GLU A 88 -12.65 -13.38 13.30
CA GLU A 88 -12.50 -12.57 14.51
C GLU A 88 -13.04 -11.14 14.31
N THR A 89 -12.95 -10.57 13.11
CA THR A 89 -13.41 -9.20 12.80
C THR A 89 -14.80 -9.13 12.19
N LYS A 90 -15.48 -10.26 11.98
CA LYS A 90 -16.77 -10.36 11.25
C LYS A 90 -17.93 -9.57 11.86
N SER A 91 -17.86 -9.25 13.15
CA SER A 91 -18.95 -8.60 13.91
C SER A 91 -18.68 -7.14 14.24
N VAL A 92 -17.57 -6.59 13.73
CA VAL A 92 -17.14 -5.20 13.96
C VAL A 92 -17.65 -4.31 12.85
#